data_AF-A0A507CN08-F1
#
_entry.id   AF-A0A507CN08-F1
#
_cell.length_a   1.000
_cell.length_b   1.000
_cell.length_c   1.000
_cell.angle_alpha   90.00
_cell.angle_beta   90.00
_cell.angle_gamma   90.00
#
_symmetry.space_group_name_H-M   'P 1'
#
loop_
_entity.id
_entity.type
_entity.pdbx_description
1 polymer ?
#
loop_
_entity_poly.entity_id
_entity_poly.type
_entity_poly.pdbx_seq_one_letter_code
_entity_poly.pdbx_strand_id
1 'polypeptide(L)'
;MRNITGGLPRCYLCLSPRMEHSTMDHRSIPASSANSFSLLKSDSVSALDAKLQEFIELLRRIGMSTADYQVEGKDVYMKRINQIVTSLQDLDQLKETVDIDIPPAVINDFICHGLNPDTFTAKQIRLFTDVNQKSYGRIRQLQLLKSEVEKEIMPNFPVLYEQLKKTLSSGNSSSSNGPSVVFSGGEHS
;
A
#
# COMPACT_ATOMS: atom_id res chain seq x y z
N MET A 1 49.75 -37.54 -33.94
CA MET A 1 50.00 -37.02 -32.58
C MET A 1 49.03 -35.88 -32.30
N ARG A 2 48.17 -36.05 -31.27
CA ARG A 2 47.48 -35.05 -30.40
C ARG A 2 46.79 -33.85 -31.11
N ASN A 3 45.46 -33.78 -31.28
CA ASN A 3 44.36 -33.65 -30.30
C ASN A 3 44.59 -32.56 -29.26
N ILE A 4 44.00 -31.35 -29.43
CA ILE A 4 43.42 -30.49 -28.36
C ILE A 4 42.43 -29.49 -29.01
N THR A 5 41.12 -29.75 -28.93
CA THR A 5 40.08 -28.71 -29.07
C THR A 5 39.88 -28.05 -27.70
N GLY A 6 40.13 -26.73 -27.63
CA GLY A 6 39.93 -25.93 -26.42
C GLY A 6 38.45 -25.69 -26.16
N GLY A 7 37.85 -26.48 -25.27
CA GLY A 7 36.54 -26.21 -24.70
C GLY A 7 36.64 -25.15 -23.60
N LEU A 8 35.93 -24.03 -23.77
CA LEU A 8 35.63 -23.12 -22.65
C LEU A 8 34.57 -23.77 -21.74
N PRO A 9 34.68 -23.60 -20.41
CA PRO A 9 33.74 -24.19 -19.46
C PRO A 9 32.36 -23.54 -19.58
N ARG A 10 31.40 -24.38 -19.96
CA ARG A 10 29.97 -24.08 -20.00
C ARG A 10 29.51 -23.87 -18.55
N CYS A 11 29.10 -22.65 -18.20
CA CYS A 11 28.47 -22.35 -16.91
C CYS A 11 27.17 -23.15 -16.76
N TYR A 12 27.21 -24.28 -16.06
CA TYR A 12 26.05 -25.09 -15.71
C TYR A 12 25.37 -24.55 -14.44
N LEU A 13 24.79 -23.34 -14.49
CA LEU A 13 23.95 -22.86 -13.38
C LEU A 13 22.76 -21.97 -13.80
N CYS A 14 22.35 -22.05 -15.07
CA CYS A 14 21.05 -21.53 -15.53
C CYS A 14 20.31 -22.58 -16.37
N LEU A 15 20.03 -23.76 -15.80
CA LEU A 15 18.97 -24.62 -16.30
C LEU A 15 17.69 -24.35 -15.51
N SER A 16 17.01 -23.25 -15.85
CA SER A 16 15.58 -23.17 -15.61
C SER A 16 14.88 -24.14 -16.57
N PRO A 17 14.03 -25.07 -16.11
CA PRO A 17 13.18 -25.82 -17.01
C PRO A 17 12.20 -24.84 -17.67
N ARG A 18 12.34 -24.68 -18.99
CA ARG A 18 11.31 -24.13 -19.87
C ARG A 18 10.16 -25.13 -19.86
N MET A 19 9.20 -24.92 -18.96
CA MET A 19 7.94 -25.66 -18.95
C MET A 19 7.01 -25.06 -20.00
N GLU A 20 6.58 -25.95 -20.89
CA GLU A 20 5.58 -25.71 -21.91
C GLU A 20 4.26 -25.24 -21.31
N HIS A 21 3.48 -24.53 -22.13
CA HIS A 21 2.13 -24.07 -21.89
C HIS A 21 1.27 -25.13 -21.20
N SER A 22 0.95 -24.89 -19.93
CA SER A 22 -0.30 -25.33 -19.34
C SER A 22 -1.09 -24.06 -19.07
N THR A 23 -2.17 -23.89 -19.82
CA THR A 23 -3.16 -22.82 -19.65
C THR A 23 -3.74 -22.93 -18.24
N MET A 24 -3.12 -22.24 -17.28
CA MET A 24 -3.82 -21.83 -16.08
C MET A 24 -4.91 -20.88 -16.56
N ASP A 25 -6.16 -21.29 -16.36
CA ASP A 25 -7.32 -20.45 -16.56
C ASP A 25 -7.04 -19.08 -15.96
N HIS A 26 -6.96 -18.08 -16.83
CA HIS A 26 -7.16 -16.70 -16.44
C HIS A 26 -8.55 -16.69 -15.80
N ARG A 27 -8.60 -16.74 -14.47
CA ARG A 27 -9.69 -16.15 -13.75
C ARG A 27 -9.63 -14.68 -14.15
N SER A 28 -10.38 -14.36 -15.20
CA SER A 28 -10.59 -13.03 -15.70
C SER A 28 -10.92 -12.19 -14.48
N ILE A 29 -9.96 -11.38 -14.04
CA ILE A 29 -10.28 -10.24 -13.21
C ILE A 29 -11.22 -9.44 -14.11
N PRO A 30 -12.52 -9.32 -13.79
CA PRO A 30 -13.40 -8.54 -14.64
C PRO A 30 -12.81 -7.14 -14.68
N ALA A 31 -12.49 -6.68 -15.89
CA ALA A 31 -12.09 -5.30 -16.18
C ALA A 31 -13.29 -4.35 -16.01
N SER A 32 -13.94 -4.44 -14.85
CA SER A 32 -15.09 -3.64 -14.43
C SER A 32 -14.84 -3.14 -13.00
N SER A 33 -13.74 -2.41 -12.82
CA SER A 33 -13.48 -1.68 -11.58
C SER A 33 -12.72 -0.38 -11.85
N ALA A 34 -12.98 0.26 -12.99
CA ALA A 34 -12.52 1.63 -13.22
C ALA A 34 -13.50 2.68 -12.67
N ASN A 35 -14.65 2.28 -12.11
CA ASN A 35 -15.71 3.19 -11.66
C ASN A 35 -16.11 3.04 -10.17
N SER A 36 -15.31 2.37 -9.33
CA SER A 36 -15.64 2.15 -7.91
C SER A 36 -15.02 3.16 -6.95
N PHE A 37 -14.07 4.00 -7.38
CA PHE A 37 -13.36 4.92 -6.47
C PHE A 37 -14.12 6.23 -6.19
N SER A 38 -15.03 6.63 -7.08
CA SER A 38 -15.84 7.86 -6.91
C SER A 38 -16.96 7.72 -5.88
N LEU A 39 -17.24 6.50 -5.39
CA LEU A 39 -18.37 6.22 -4.49
C LEU A 39 -18.02 6.33 -3.00
N LEU A 40 -16.77 6.68 -2.65
CA LEU A 40 -16.30 6.78 -1.25
C LEU A 40 -16.05 8.22 -0.78
N LYS A 41 -16.53 9.24 -1.51
CA LYS A 41 -16.52 10.60 -0.98
C LYS A 41 -17.75 10.74 -0.10
N SER A 42 -17.56 10.59 1.22
CA SER A 42 -18.64 10.81 2.19
C SER A 42 -19.17 12.23 2.03
N ASP A 43 -20.47 12.42 2.29
CA ASP A 43 -21.12 13.72 2.14
C ASP A 43 -20.42 14.81 3.00
N SER A 44 -19.88 14.43 4.16
CA SER A 44 -19.10 15.31 5.03
C SER A 44 -17.78 15.76 4.41
N VAL A 45 -17.04 14.86 3.75
CA VAL A 45 -15.79 15.19 3.06
C VAL A 45 -16.05 16.06 1.83
N SER A 46 -17.16 15.81 1.13
CA SER A 46 -17.58 16.65 0.01
C SER A 46 -17.93 18.07 0.45
N ALA A 47 -18.65 18.21 1.57
CA ALA A 47 -18.98 19.50 2.15
C ALA A 47 -17.72 20.27 2.60
N LEU A 48 -16.76 19.58 3.23
CA LEU A 48 -15.48 20.18 3.61
C LEU A 48 -14.68 20.64 2.39
N ASP A 49 -14.57 19.82 1.35
CA ASP A 49 -13.87 20.19 0.12
C ASP A 49 -14.49 21.41 -0.56
N ALA A 50 -15.83 21.45 -0.66
CA ALA A 50 -16.53 22.61 -1.22
C ALA A 50 -16.27 23.89 -0.41
N LYS A 51 -16.28 23.81 0.92
CA LYS A 51 -15.98 24.95 1.79
C LYS A 51 -14.52 25.39 1.71
N LEU A 52 -13.60 24.45 1.55
CA LEU A 52 -12.17 24.73 1.40
C LEU A 52 -11.89 25.42 0.05
N GLN A 53 -12.57 25.01 -1.02
CA GLN A 53 -12.52 25.70 -2.31
C GLN A 53 -13.08 27.13 -2.24
N GLU A 54 -14.23 27.32 -1.57
CA GLU A 54 -14.80 28.64 -1.33
C GLU A 54 -13.83 29.56 -0.56
N PHE A 55 -13.15 29.00 0.44
CA PHE A 55 -12.16 29.72 1.23
C PHE A 55 -10.91 30.11 0.42
N ILE A 56 -10.37 29.21 -0.41
CA ILE A 56 -9.26 29.53 -1.32
C ILE A 56 -9.64 30.66 -2.28
N GLU A 57 -10.85 30.63 -2.83
CA GLU A 57 -11.35 31.69 -3.70
C GLU A 57 -11.53 33.02 -2.96
N LEU A 58 -11.96 32.99 -1.70
CA LEU A 58 -12.03 34.19 -0.86
C LEU A 58 -10.65 34.80 -0.63
N LEU A 59 -9.64 33.98 -0.32
CA LEU A 59 -8.24 34.43 -0.20
C LEU A 59 -7.73 35.05 -1.50
N ARG A 60 -8.00 34.42 -2.65
CA ARG A 60 -7.65 34.95 -3.97
C ARG A 60 -8.29 36.32 -4.21
N ARG A 61 -9.58 36.47 -3.93
CA ARG A 61 -10.33 37.74 -4.11
C ARG A 61 -9.78 38.86 -3.23
N ILE A 62 -9.36 38.55 -2.01
CA ILE A 62 -8.79 39.54 -1.09
C ILE A 62 -7.38 39.92 -1.50
N GLY A 63 -6.57 38.96 -1.98
CA GLY A 63 -5.28 39.25 -2.60
C GLY A 63 -5.41 40.23 -3.77
N MET A 64 -6.38 40.01 -4.66
CA MET A 64 -6.68 40.95 -5.76
C MET A 64 -7.14 42.33 -5.25
N SER A 65 -8.04 42.38 -4.27
CA SER A 65 -8.51 43.66 -3.70
C SER A 65 -7.45 44.42 -2.91
N THR A 66 -6.45 43.74 -2.37
CA THR A 66 -5.32 44.40 -1.69
C THR A 66 -4.37 45.04 -2.71
N ALA A 67 -4.23 44.44 -3.90
CA ALA A 67 -3.44 45.01 -4.99
C ALA A 67 -4.09 46.27 -5.62
N ASP A 68 -5.42 46.36 -5.60
CA ASP A 68 -6.21 47.46 -6.17
C ASP A 68 -7.02 48.21 -5.09
N TYR A 69 -6.35 48.61 -4.01
CA TYR A 69 -7.01 49.23 -2.87
C TYR A 69 -7.40 50.69 -3.15
N GLN A 70 -8.70 50.97 -3.17
CA GLN A 70 -9.27 52.33 -3.25
C GLN A 70 -10.01 52.67 -1.94
N VAL A 71 -9.91 53.93 -1.49
CA VAL A 71 -10.48 54.41 -0.21
C VAL A 71 -12.01 54.23 -0.15
N GLU A 72 -12.69 54.33 -1.30
CA GLU A 72 -14.14 54.14 -1.44
C GLU A 72 -14.57 52.67 -1.25
N GLY A 73 -13.66 51.71 -1.44
CA GLY A 73 -13.90 50.28 -1.30
C GLY A 73 -13.59 49.71 0.09
N LYS A 74 -13.24 50.56 1.07
CA LYS A 74 -12.78 50.15 2.40
C LYS A 74 -13.76 49.23 3.13
N ASP A 75 -15.05 49.54 3.08
CA ASP A 75 -16.08 48.75 3.77
C ASP A 75 -16.23 47.34 3.17
N VAL A 76 -16.11 47.23 1.84
CA VAL A 76 -16.15 45.94 1.14
C VAL A 76 -14.92 45.10 1.49
N TYR A 77 -13.75 45.73 1.59
CA TYR A 77 -12.51 45.07 2.01
C TYR A 77 -12.60 44.55 3.46
N MET A 78 -13.08 45.38 4.39
CA MET A 78 -13.26 44.97 5.79
C MET A 78 -14.30 43.86 5.94
N LYS A 79 -15.40 43.91 5.18
CA LYS A 79 -16.39 42.82 5.12
C LYS A 79 -15.75 41.51 4.66
N ARG A 80 -14.85 41.55 3.68
CA ARG A 80 -14.15 40.36 3.18
C ARG A 80 -13.15 39.79 4.20
N ILE A 81 -12.44 40.63 4.95
CA ILE A 81 -11.59 40.15 6.07
C ILE A 81 -12.45 39.43 7.11
N ASN A 82 -13.58 40.02 7.50
CA ASN A 82 -14.49 39.39 8.45
C ASN A 82 -15.04 38.06 7.89
N GLN A 83 -15.31 37.99 6.59
CA GLN A 83 -15.69 36.74 5.92
C GLN A 83 -14.59 35.68 6.02
N ILE A 84 -13.29 36.02 5.89
CA ILE A 84 -12.20 35.05 6.11
C ILE A 84 -12.30 34.45 7.51
N VAL A 85 -12.46 35.30 8.52
CA VAL A 85 -12.49 34.87 9.93
C VAL A 85 -13.66 33.93 10.16
N THR A 86 -14.85 34.27 9.66
CA THR A 86 -16.03 33.40 9.76
C THR A 86 -15.81 32.08 9.00
N SER A 87 -15.28 32.12 7.76
CA SER A 87 -15.00 30.90 7.00
C SER A 87 -13.98 29.99 7.68
N LEU A 88 -12.97 30.55 8.37
CA LEU A 88 -12.03 29.75 9.16
C LEU A 88 -12.70 29.07 10.37
N GLN A 89 -13.61 29.77 11.05
CA GLN A 89 -14.39 29.21 12.15
C GLN A 89 -15.33 28.09 11.66
N ASP A 90 -15.95 28.28 10.50
CA ASP A 90 -16.82 27.27 9.88
C ASP A 90 -16.01 26.02 9.46
N LEU A 91 -14.79 26.21 8.93
CA LEU A 91 -13.89 25.11 8.57
C LEU A 91 -13.41 24.33 9.79
N ASP A 92 -13.13 25.00 10.91
CA ASP A 92 -12.70 24.36 12.16
C ASP A 92 -13.83 23.48 12.75
N GLN A 93 -15.09 23.94 12.67
CA GLN A 93 -16.25 23.13 13.06
C GLN A 93 -16.47 21.94 12.13
N LEU A 94 -16.31 22.13 10.81
CA LEU A 94 -16.50 21.06 9.83
C LEU A 94 -15.45 19.95 9.95
N LYS A 95 -14.24 20.28 10.40
CA LYS A 95 -13.17 19.29 10.67
C LYS A 95 -13.63 18.22 11.65
N GLU A 96 -14.38 18.55 12.69
CA GLU A 96 -14.88 17.59 13.68
C GLU A 96 -15.86 16.57 13.09
N THR A 97 -16.48 16.89 11.95
CA THR A 97 -17.45 16.02 11.26
C THR A 97 -16.76 14.99 10.35
N VAL A 98 -15.46 15.14 10.08
CA VAL A 98 -14.69 14.26 9.19
C VAL A 98 -13.80 13.34 10.01
N ASP A 99 -14.22 12.09 10.15
CA ASP A 99 -13.44 11.02 10.79
C ASP A 99 -12.57 10.31 9.74
N ILE A 100 -11.38 10.86 9.49
CA ILE A 100 -10.38 10.26 8.61
C ILE A 100 -9.03 10.25 9.31
N ASP A 101 -8.47 9.07 9.52
CA ASP A 101 -7.10 8.90 9.97
C ASP A 101 -6.14 8.93 8.78
N ILE A 102 -5.18 9.86 8.83
CA ILE A 102 -4.20 10.08 7.77
C ILE A 102 -2.82 9.70 8.33
N PRO A 103 -2.10 8.75 7.72
CA PRO A 103 -0.77 8.39 8.17
C PRO A 103 0.16 9.62 8.19
N PRO A 104 0.88 9.89 9.30
CA PRO A 104 1.77 11.05 9.42
C PRO A 104 2.82 11.13 8.31
N ALA A 105 3.26 9.97 7.80
CA ALA A 105 4.19 9.88 6.68
C ALA A 105 3.65 10.55 5.40
N VAL A 106 2.34 10.48 5.15
CA VAL A 106 1.72 11.14 3.99
C VAL A 106 1.81 12.66 4.12
N ILE A 107 1.56 13.18 5.32
CA ILE A 107 1.60 14.62 5.59
C ILE A 107 3.03 15.13 5.48
N ASN A 108 3.94 14.54 6.24
CA ASN A 108 5.32 15.04 6.40
C ASN A 108 6.18 14.82 5.16
N ASP A 109 6.11 13.64 4.54
CA ASP A 109 7.06 13.29 3.48
C ASP A 109 6.52 13.58 2.07
N PHE A 110 5.19 13.63 1.90
CA PHE A 110 4.58 13.84 0.58
C PHE A 110 3.96 15.24 0.47
N ILE A 111 3.00 15.58 1.31
CA ILE A 111 2.26 16.85 1.18
C ILE A 111 3.19 18.05 1.41
N CYS A 112 3.99 18.05 2.48
CA CYS A 112 4.93 19.14 2.77
C CYS A 112 5.99 19.35 1.69
N HIS A 113 6.31 18.32 0.91
CA HIS A 113 7.28 18.38 -0.18
C HIS A 113 6.64 18.57 -1.57
N GLY A 114 5.31 18.74 -1.64
CA GLY A 114 4.60 18.90 -2.91
C GLY A 114 4.56 17.63 -3.79
N LEU A 115 4.77 16.45 -3.20
CA LEU A 115 4.65 15.17 -3.88
C LEU A 115 3.19 14.70 -3.87
N ASN A 116 2.79 13.96 -4.90
CA ASN A 116 1.45 13.40 -4.96
C ASN A 116 1.27 12.30 -3.88
N PRO A 117 0.32 12.42 -2.94
CA PRO A 117 0.04 11.40 -1.93
C PRO A 117 -0.36 10.03 -2.51
N ASP A 118 -0.87 9.96 -3.74
CA ASP A 118 -1.19 8.69 -4.40
C ASP A 118 0.06 7.82 -4.59
N THR A 119 1.24 8.44 -4.70
CA THR A 119 2.50 7.71 -4.83
C THR A 119 2.87 6.97 -3.55
N PHE A 120 2.47 7.47 -2.38
CA PHE A 120 2.58 6.75 -1.11
C PHE A 120 1.73 5.48 -1.14
N THR A 121 0.44 5.62 -1.49
CA THR A 121 -0.49 4.51 -1.59
C THR A 121 0.00 3.46 -2.59
N ALA A 122 0.46 3.89 -3.76
CA ALA A 122 1.02 3.00 -4.77
C ALA A 122 2.27 2.25 -4.27
N LYS A 123 3.18 2.93 -3.57
CA LYS A 123 4.37 2.32 -2.96
C LYS A 123 3.98 1.28 -1.92
N GLN A 124 3.01 1.60 -1.08
CA GLN A 124 2.57 0.71 -0.01
C GLN A 124 1.88 -0.55 -0.55
N ILE A 125 1.04 -0.41 -1.58
CA ILE A 125 0.42 -1.55 -2.28
C ILE A 125 1.50 -2.47 -2.87
N ARG A 126 2.52 -1.90 -3.52
CA ARG A 126 3.64 -2.68 -4.07
C ARG A 126 4.41 -3.40 -2.98
N LEU A 127 4.76 -2.70 -1.90
CA LEU A 127 5.45 -3.30 -0.76
C LEU A 127 4.66 -4.47 -0.17
N PHE A 128 3.36 -4.30 0.04
CA PHE A 128 2.52 -5.39 0.54
C PHE A 128 2.45 -6.58 -0.42
N THR A 129 2.36 -6.31 -1.72
CA THR A 129 2.36 -7.35 -2.74
C THR A 129 3.67 -8.15 -2.70
N ASP A 130 4.81 -7.48 -2.64
CA ASP A 130 6.13 -8.10 -2.60
C ASP A 130 6.33 -8.93 -1.32
N VAL A 131 5.96 -8.36 -0.16
CA VAL A 131 6.03 -9.05 1.14
C VAL A 131 5.15 -10.29 1.11
N ASN A 132 3.94 -10.18 0.56
CA ASN A 132 3.00 -11.29 0.49
C ASN A 132 3.53 -12.41 -0.42
N GLN A 133 3.99 -12.07 -1.62
CA GLN A 133 4.58 -13.02 -2.56
C GLN A 133 5.82 -13.72 -1.97
N LYS A 134 6.71 -12.96 -1.32
CA LYS A 134 7.89 -13.51 -0.66
C LYS A 134 7.52 -14.43 0.50
N SER A 135 6.50 -14.07 1.28
CA SER A 135 6.02 -14.89 2.40
C SER A 135 5.43 -16.21 1.89
N TYR A 136 4.57 -16.18 0.88
CA TYR A 136 4.04 -17.39 0.24
C TYR A 136 5.14 -18.24 -0.40
N GLY A 137 6.13 -17.62 -1.03
CA GLY A 137 7.30 -18.32 -1.58
C GLY A 137 8.06 -19.11 -0.51
N ARG A 138 8.31 -18.48 0.65
CA ARG A 138 8.94 -19.14 1.80
C ARG A 138 8.10 -20.29 2.35
N ILE A 139 6.79 -20.09 2.52
CA ILE A 139 5.87 -21.13 2.98
C ILE A 139 5.93 -22.34 2.02
N ARG A 140 5.88 -22.09 0.71
CA ARG A 140 5.96 -23.14 -0.31
C ARG A 140 7.28 -23.90 -0.26
N GLN A 141 8.40 -23.20 -0.09
CA GLN A 141 9.72 -23.83 0.04
C GLN A 141 9.81 -24.71 1.29
N LEU A 142 9.28 -24.26 2.42
CA LEU A 142 9.23 -25.05 3.65
C LEU A 142 8.32 -26.28 3.49
N GLN A 143 7.19 -26.15 2.81
CA GLN A 143 6.31 -27.29 2.49
C GLN A 143 7.00 -28.30 1.57
N LEU A 144 7.74 -27.83 0.56
CA LEU A 144 8.52 -28.70 -0.33
C LEU A 144 9.63 -29.44 0.44
N LEU A 145 10.39 -28.71 1.27
CA LEU A 145 11.41 -29.29 2.13
C LEU A 145 10.81 -30.36 3.05
N LYS A 146 9.67 -30.05 3.67
CA LYS A 146 8.94 -31.01 4.51
C LYS A 146 8.61 -32.28 3.71
N SER A 147 8.06 -32.15 2.50
CA SER A 147 7.70 -33.33 1.69
C SER A 147 8.90 -34.16 1.27
N GLU A 148 10.05 -33.54 0.93
CA GLU A 148 11.25 -34.30 0.55
C GLU A 148 11.86 -34.99 1.77
N VAL A 149 11.88 -34.33 2.92
CA VAL A 149 12.33 -34.93 4.19
C VAL A 149 11.43 -36.10 4.58
N GLU A 150 10.10 -35.98 4.45
CA GLU A 150 9.16 -37.07 4.70
C GLU A 150 9.43 -38.28 3.79
N LYS A 151 9.69 -38.03 2.51
CA LYS A 151 10.00 -39.06 1.51
C LYS A 151 11.30 -39.83 1.81
N GLU A 152 12.34 -39.15 2.29
CA GLU A 152 13.62 -39.77 2.63
C GLU A 152 13.60 -40.48 4.01
N ILE A 153 12.83 -39.95 4.97
CA ILE A 153 12.72 -40.55 6.31
C ILE A 153 11.83 -41.80 6.30
N MET A 154 10.75 -41.82 5.51
CA MET A 154 9.79 -42.92 5.47
C MET A 154 10.42 -44.31 5.21
N PRO A 155 11.33 -44.50 4.23
CA PRO A 155 12.00 -45.79 4.01
C PRO A 155 13.14 -46.07 4.99
N ASN A 156 13.83 -45.04 5.47
CA ASN A 156 15.05 -45.20 6.27
C ASN A 156 14.78 -45.34 7.78
N PHE A 157 13.72 -44.73 8.29
CA PHE A 157 13.40 -44.68 9.73
C PHE A 157 11.87 -44.64 9.99
N PRO A 158 11.15 -45.76 9.80
CA PRO A 158 9.68 -45.79 9.91
C PRO A 158 9.15 -45.44 11.31
N VAL A 159 9.88 -45.78 12.38
CA VAL A 159 9.49 -45.48 13.77
C VAL A 159 9.55 -43.98 14.06
N LEU A 160 10.54 -43.27 13.50
CA LEU A 160 10.68 -41.82 13.67
C LEU A 160 9.62 -41.06 12.87
N TYR A 161 9.22 -41.59 11.71
CA TYR A 161 8.19 -40.98 10.86
C TYR A 161 6.82 -40.88 11.57
N GLU A 162 6.41 -41.93 12.29
CA GLU A 162 5.13 -41.92 13.03
C GLU A 162 5.12 -40.89 14.17
N GLN A 163 6.26 -40.68 14.84
CA GLN A 163 6.42 -39.64 15.86
C GLN A 163 6.36 -38.22 15.26
N LEU A 164 7.00 -38.01 14.11
CA LEU A 164 6.93 -36.75 13.37
C LEU A 164 5.49 -36.39 12.99
N LYS A 165 4.75 -37.36 12.43
CA LYS A 165 3.36 -37.18 12.01
C LYS A 165 2.46 -36.79 13.19
N LYS A 166 2.64 -37.42 14.36
CA LYS A 166 1.92 -37.10 15.60
C LYS A 166 2.20 -35.67 16.09
N THR A 167 3.44 -35.21 15.92
CA THR A 167 3.86 -33.85 16.31
C THR A 167 3.26 -32.81 15.35
N LEU A 168 3.26 -33.09 14.05
CA LEU A 168 2.69 -32.21 13.01
C LEU A 168 1.16 -32.09 13.11
N SER A 169 0.45 -33.18 13.40
CA SER A 169 -1.01 -33.13 13.58
C SER A 169 -1.42 -32.37 14.85
N SER A 170 -0.56 -32.35 15.87
CA SER A 170 -0.78 -31.60 17.11
C SER A 170 -0.51 -30.09 16.95
N GLY A 171 0.32 -29.68 15.99
CA GLY A 171 0.67 -28.27 15.73
C GLY A 171 -0.29 -27.49 14.82
N ASN A 172 -1.28 -28.15 14.21
CA ASN A 172 -2.17 -27.53 13.22
C ASN A 172 -3.36 -26.74 13.81
N SER A 173 -3.51 -26.67 15.14
CA SER A 173 -4.65 -26.02 15.81
C SER A 173 -4.45 -24.54 16.15
N SER A 174 -3.30 -23.92 15.83
CA SER A 174 -3.00 -22.55 16.28
C SER A 174 -2.50 -21.57 15.20
N SER A 175 -2.68 -21.86 13.90
CA SER A 175 -2.14 -20.97 12.86
C SER A 175 -3.05 -20.83 11.63
N SER A 176 -4.31 -20.45 11.85
CA SER A 176 -5.20 -19.94 10.78
C SER A 176 -5.33 -18.42 10.76
N ASN A 177 -4.45 -17.70 11.45
CA ASN A 177 -4.31 -16.27 11.26
C ASN A 177 -3.15 -16.07 10.28
N GLY A 178 -3.47 -15.58 9.07
CA GLY A 178 -2.46 -15.08 8.14
C GLY A 178 -1.53 -14.09 8.85
N PRO A 179 -0.33 -13.83 8.30
CA PRO A 179 0.66 -13.01 8.99
C PRO A 179 0.05 -11.66 9.33
N SER A 180 -0.18 -11.41 10.63
CA SER A 180 -0.49 -10.10 11.15
C SER A 180 0.70 -9.22 10.85
N VAL A 181 0.54 -8.32 9.89
CA VAL A 181 1.51 -7.27 9.61
C VAL A 181 1.53 -6.37 10.84
N VAL A 182 2.49 -6.61 11.73
CA VAL A 182 2.80 -5.69 12.81
C VAL A 182 3.46 -4.47 12.17
N PHE A 183 2.69 -3.39 12.05
CA PHE A 183 3.19 -2.07 11.73
C PHE A 183 4.12 -1.63 12.88
N SER A 184 5.41 -1.87 12.72
CA SER A 184 6.42 -1.29 13.61
C SER A 184 6.62 0.15 13.18
N GLY A 185 5.86 1.06 13.80
CA GLY A 185 6.18 2.48 13.78
C GLY A 185 7.54 2.67 14.43
N GLY A 186 8.55 2.97 13.62
CA GLY A 186 9.85 3.37 14.12
C GLY A 186 9.75 4.77 14.71
N GLU A 187 9.72 4.85 16.03
CA GLU A 187 10.13 6.04 16.76
C GLU A 187 11.61 6.28 16.46
N HIS A 188 11.94 7.41 15.84
CA HIS A 188 13.28 7.95 15.84
C HIS A 188 13.26 9.28 16.59
N SER A 189 14.05 9.29 17.67
CA SER A 189 14.38 10.43 18.53
C SER A 189 15.00 11.60 17.77
#